data_AF-A0A3B3SP61-F1
#
_entry.id   AF-A0A3B3SP61-F1
#
_cell.length_a   1.000
_cell.length_b   1.000
_cell.length_c   1.000
_cell.angle_alpha   90.00
_cell.angle_beta   90.00
_cell.angle_gamma   90.00
#
_symmetry.space_group_name_H-M   'P 1'
#
loop_
_entity.id
_entity.type
_entity.pdbx_description
1 polymer ?
#
loop_
_entity_poly.entity_id
_entity_poly.type
_entity_poly.pdbx_seq_one_letter_code
_entity_poly.pdbx_strand_id
1 'polypeptide(L)'
;MVKSCCATDCTNRYSKKSELSFYRLPKNKERRIKWITAMRRNNWNPGSETWICGFHFVSGKKSDDPLHPDYVPSIFSFTSTADQNLAVNNLEKYLRSQEVCKKRHVRARAVEVQDTEVQTEETHNDISSLHEQIKSLNTECQSLREKVHKLESELNTTALVLITMIVKRCFTKTDAVINT
;
A
#
# COMPACT_ATOMS: atom_id res chain seq x y z
N MET A 1 -5.77 12.49 28.19
CA MET A 1 -7.03 11.72 28.20
C MET A 1 -6.93 10.59 27.20
N VAL A 2 -7.26 9.34 27.59
CA VAL A 2 -7.21 8.18 26.69
C VAL A 2 -8.47 8.16 25.83
N LYS A 3 -8.32 7.97 24.51
CA LYS A 3 -9.49 7.86 23.60
C LYS A 3 -10.14 6.48 23.79
N SER A 4 -11.41 6.45 24.18
CA SER A 4 -12.22 5.22 24.31
C SER A 4 -13.39 5.25 23.35
N CYS A 5 -13.82 4.09 22.88
CA CYS A 5 -15.00 3.99 22.02
C CYS A 5 -16.26 4.38 22.83
N CYS A 6 -17.14 5.15 22.20
CA CYS A 6 -18.41 5.56 22.78
C CYS A 6 -19.59 4.65 22.42
N ALA A 7 -19.39 3.63 21.58
CA ALA A 7 -20.45 2.67 21.26
C ALA A 7 -20.83 1.86 22.51
N THR A 8 -22.09 1.43 22.60
CA THR A 8 -22.55 0.52 23.65
C THR A 8 -21.81 -0.82 23.55
N ASP A 9 -21.47 -1.40 24.69
CA ASP A 9 -20.78 -2.70 24.81
C ASP A 9 -19.42 -2.80 24.10
N CYS A 10 -18.81 -1.67 23.74
CA CYS A 10 -17.50 -1.62 23.12
C CYS A 10 -16.44 -1.18 24.13
N THR A 11 -15.53 -2.09 24.50
CA THR A 11 -14.43 -1.83 25.44
C THR A 11 -13.14 -1.37 24.76
N ASN A 12 -13.17 -1.15 23.43
CA ASN A 12 -12.01 -0.75 22.66
C ASN A 12 -11.45 0.61 23.11
N ARG A 13 -10.15 0.62 23.39
CA ARG A 13 -9.39 1.82 23.77
C ARG A 13 -8.26 2.04 22.78
N TYR A 14 -7.96 3.30 22.52
CA TYR A 14 -6.87 3.67 21.63
C TYR A 14 -5.53 3.23 22.24
N SER A 15 -4.76 2.52 21.44
CA SER A 15 -3.38 2.12 21.74
C SER A 15 -2.54 2.35 20.51
N LYS A 16 -1.32 2.88 20.68
CA LYS A 16 -0.37 3.08 19.57
C LYS A 16 0.02 1.79 18.86
N LYS A 17 -0.13 0.64 19.54
CA LYS A 17 0.19 -0.69 19.00
C LYS A 17 -0.98 -1.34 18.26
N SER A 18 -2.18 -0.75 18.34
CA SER A 18 -3.37 -1.31 17.69
C SER A 18 -3.59 -0.66 16.33
N GLU A 19 -3.93 -1.47 15.32
CA GLU A 19 -4.34 -1.00 14.00
C GLU A 19 -5.76 -0.42 13.99
N LEU A 20 -6.49 -0.53 15.10
CA LEU A 20 -7.85 -0.04 15.23
C LEU A 20 -7.86 1.49 15.20
N SER A 21 -8.49 2.03 14.17
CA SER A 21 -8.66 3.47 14.01
C SER A 21 -9.70 4.03 14.99
N PHE A 22 -9.54 5.28 15.41
CA PHE A 22 -10.50 5.98 16.26
C PHE A 22 -10.89 7.30 15.61
N TYR A 23 -12.19 7.51 15.47
CA TYR A 23 -12.79 8.65 14.79
C TYR A 23 -13.59 9.49 15.75
N ARG A 24 -13.40 10.81 15.68
CA ARG A 24 -14.24 11.76 16.39
C ARG A 24 -15.62 11.81 15.74
N LEU A 25 -16.67 12.00 16.54
CA LEU A 25 -18.00 12.24 15.99
C LEU A 25 -18.00 13.47 15.07
N PRO A 26 -18.74 13.44 13.94
CA PRO A 26 -18.80 14.54 12.99
C PRO A 26 -19.20 15.87 13.64
N LYS A 27 -18.65 16.96 13.10
CA LYS A 27 -19.06 18.33 13.42
C LYS A 27 -20.32 18.75 12.68
N ASN A 28 -20.50 18.26 11.45
CA ASN A 28 -21.71 18.49 10.66
C ASN A 28 -22.93 17.94 11.42
N LYS A 29 -23.94 18.80 11.64
CA LYS A 29 -25.10 18.49 12.49
C LYS A 29 -25.89 17.29 11.98
N GLU A 30 -26.19 17.23 10.69
CA GLU A 30 -26.99 16.16 10.10
C GLU A 30 -26.30 14.81 10.20
N ARG A 31 -25.01 14.75 9.83
CA ARG A 31 -24.23 13.52 9.94
C ARG A 31 -24.05 13.10 11.39
N ARG A 32 -23.85 14.06 12.29
CA ARG A 32 -23.73 13.81 13.72
C ARG A 32 -25.01 13.18 14.28
N ILE A 33 -26.18 13.70 13.91
CA ILE A 33 -27.48 13.12 14.31
C ILE A 33 -27.56 11.67 13.82
N LYS A 34 -27.23 11.38 12.56
CA LYS A 34 -27.22 10.01 12.03
C LYS A 34 -26.33 9.07 12.85
N TRP A 35 -25.13 9.51 13.24
CA TRP A 35 -24.22 8.71 14.07
C TRP A 35 -24.75 8.49 15.48
N ILE A 36 -25.35 9.51 16.10
CA ILE A 36 -25.94 9.39 17.45
C ILE A 36 -27.13 8.42 17.40
N THR A 37 -28.01 8.56 16.41
CA THR A 37 -29.16 7.68 16.22
C THR A 37 -28.74 6.23 15.99
N ALA A 38 -27.68 6.00 15.20
CA ALA A 38 -27.15 4.66 14.94
C ALA A 38 -26.70 3.94 16.22
N MET A 39 -26.18 4.67 17.21
CA MET A 39 -25.77 4.11 18.51
C MET A 39 -26.94 3.76 19.43
N ARG A 40 -28.17 4.18 19.12
CA ARG A 40 -29.41 3.87 19.86
C ARG A 40 -29.33 4.17 21.37
N ARG A 41 -28.62 5.23 21.76
CA ARG A 41 -28.61 5.70 23.16
C ARG A 41 -29.69 6.75 23.39
N ASN A 42 -30.58 6.49 24.34
CA ASN A 42 -31.61 7.43 24.76
C ASN A 42 -30.99 8.59 25.56
N ASN A 43 -31.49 9.82 25.34
CA ASN A 43 -31.11 11.04 26.07
C ASN A 43 -29.60 11.32 26.13
N TRP A 44 -28.86 10.88 25.12
CA TRP A 44 -27.41 11.02 25.09
C TRP A 44 -26.98 12.12 24.12
N ASN A 45 -26.33 13.15 24.65
CA ASN A 45 -25.77 14.23 23.86
C ASN A 45 -24.23 14.24 23.98
N PRO A 46 -23.50 13.57 23.06
CA PRO A 46 -22.05 13.48 23.14
C PRO A 46 -21.40 14.86 22.97
N GLY A 47 -20.32 15.09 23.72
CA GLY A 47 -19.47 16.27 23.55
C GLY A 47 -18.61 16.23 22.29
N SER A 48 -17.79 17.26 22.09
CA SER A 48 -16.86 17.36 20.95
C SER A 48 -15.76 16.29 21.00
N GLU A 49 -15.30 15.90 22.18
CA GLU A 49 -14.27 14.87 22.45
C GLU A 49 -14.84 13.44 22.57
N THR A 50 -15.88 13.12 21.79
CA THR A 50 -16.44 11.76 21.74
C THR A 50 -15.88 11.00 20.54
N TRP A 51 -15.47 9.75 20.77
CA TRP A 51 -14.75 8.93 19.80
C TRP A 51 -15.44 7.58 19.57
N ILE A 52 -15.49 7.12 18.33
CA ILE A 52 -15.92 5.76 17.95
C ILE A 52 -14.75 5.03 17.30
N CYS A 53 -14.59 3.74 17.56
CA CYS A 53 -13.55 2.95 16.92
C CYS A 53 -13.98 2.44 15.54
N GLY A 54 -13.00 2.07 14.70
CA GLY A 54 -13.18 1.62 13.34
C GLY A 54 -14.02 0.34 13.19
N PHE A 55 -14.08 -0.48 14.25
CA PHE A 55 -14.86 -1.73 14.28
C PHE A 55 -16.34 -1.54 13.96
N HIS A 56 -16.90 -0.35 14.20
CA HIS A 56 -18.31 -0.07 13.94
C HIS A 56 -18.62 0.27 12.48
N PHE A 57 -17.61 0.24 11.61
CA PHE A 57 -17.70 0.43 10.17
C PHE A 57 -17.38 -0.90 9.48
N VAL A 58 -18.10 -1.19 8.40
CA VAL A 58 -17.98 -2.43 7.63
C VAL A 58 -16.57 -2.61 7.09
N SER A 59 -15.97 -1.56 6.52
CA SER A 59 -14.57 -1.58 6.06
C SER A 59 -13.54 -1.38 7.17
N GLY A 60 -13.97 -1.19 8.42
CA GLY A 60 -13.10 -0.78 9.52
C GLY A 60 -12.74 0.71 9.51
N LYS A 61 -13.18 1.48 8.51
CA LYS A 61 -12.85 2.90 8.34
C LYS A 61 -14.09 3.73 8.02
N LYS A 62 -14.15 4.96 8.56
CA LYS A 62 -15.19 5.92 8.16
C LYS A 62 -14.94 6.40 6.72
N SER A 63 -16.01 6.62 5.96
CA SER A 63 -15.95 7.36 4.68
C SER A 63 -16.60 8.73 4.83
N ASP A 64 -16.12 9.75 4.10
CA ASP A 64 -16.75 11.07 4.08
C ASP A 64 -17.75 11.25 2.93
N ASP A 65 -17.82 10.29 2.00
CA ASP A 65 -18.81 10.24 0.92
C ASP A 65 -20.19 9.82 1.46
N PRO A 66 -21.24 10.65 1.31
CA PRO A 66 -22.61 10.33 1.74
C PRO A 66 -23.21 9.06 1.12
N LEU A 67 -22.72 8.62 -0.04
CA LEU A 67 -23.19 7.41 -0.73
C LEU A 67 -22.47 6.15 -0.25
N HIS A 68 -21.37 6.30 0.48
CA HIS A 68 -20.60 5.18 1.00
C HIS A 68 -21.32 4.53 2.19
N PRO A 69 -21.40 3.18 2.28
CA PRO A 69 -22.06 2.50 3.40
C PRO A 69 -21.48 2.87 4.78
N ASP A 70 -20.16 2.98 4.89
CA ASP A 70 -19.45 3.51 6.07
C ASP A 70 -19.52 5.03 6.29
N TYR A 71 -20.45 5.75 5.65
CA TYR A 71 -20.72 7.14 5.98
C TYR A 71 -21.26 7.30 7.42
N VAL A 72 -22.00 6.29 7.89
CA VAL A 72 -22.57 6.15 9.23
C VAL A 72 -22.17 4.78 9.79
N PRO A 73 -21.73 4.67 11.06
CA PRO A 73 -21.45 3.37 11.66
C PRO A 73 -22.71 2.51 11.71
N SER A 74 -22.57 1.23 11.43
CA SER A 74 -23.70 0.28 11.28
C SER A 74 -23.51 -1.02 12.07
N ILE A 75 -22.28 -1.34 12.47
CA ILE A 75 -21.94 -2.57 13.18
C ILE A 75 -21.95 -2.31 14.68
N PHE A 76 -22.91 -2.87 15.41
CA PHE A 76 -23.07 -2.76 16.86
C PHE A 76 -23.47 -4.11 17.47
N SER A 77 -23.42 -4.23 18.80
CA SER A 77 -23.83 -5.44 19.53
C SER A 77 -25.28 -5.85 19.26
N PHE A 78 -26.14 -4.88 18.95
CA PHE A 78 -27.55 -5.08 18.63
C PHE A 78 -27.86 -5.17 17.13
N THR A 79 -26.85 -5.09 16.26
CA THR A 79 -27.06 -5.22 14.81
C THR A 79 -27.25 -6.70 14.48
N SER A 80 -28.37 -7.06 13.85
CA SER A 80 -28.65 -8.45 13.48
C SER A 80 -27.66 -8.95 12.42
N THR A 81 -27.43 -10.26 12.34
CA THR A 81 -26.56 -10.86 11.31
C THR A 81 -27.06 -10.53 9.89
N ALA A 82 -28.38 -10.46 9.68
CA ALA A 82 -28.96 -10.07 8.40
C ALA A 82 -28.58 -8.63 8.01
N ASP A 83 -28.67 -7.69 8.97
CA ASP A 83 -28.30 -6.29 8.74
C ASP A 83 -26.79 -6.12 8.51
N GLN A 84 -25.95 -6.88 9.24
CA GLN A 84 -24.50 -6.89 9.03
C GLN A 84 -24.17 -7.36 7.61
N ASN A 85 -24.76 -8.47 7.17
CA ASN A 85 -24.57 -9.00 5.82
C ASN A 85 -25.07 -8.01 4.75
N LEU A 86 -26.20 -7.34 4.99
CA LEU A 86 -26.69 -6.29 4.10
C LEU A 86 -25.68 -5.13 3.98
N ALA A 87 -25.08 -4.71 5.09
CA ALA A 87 -24.09 -3.64 5.10
C ALA A 87 -22.82 -4.04 4.30
N VAL A 88 -22.35 -5.29 4.44
CA VAL A 88 -21.26 -5.86 3.63
C VAL A 88 -21.61 -5.86 2.14
N ASN A 89 -22.78 -6.38 1.78
CA ASN A 89 -23.25 -6.41 0.39
C ASN A 89 -23.36 -5.00 -0.22
N ASN A 90 -23.81 -4.01 0.56
CA ASN A 90 -23.88 -2.62 0.12
C ASN A 90 -22.48 -2.05 -0.13
N LEU A 91 -21.49 -2.40 0.71
CA LEU A 91 -20.09 -1.99 0.52
C LEU A 91 -19.52 -2.59 -0.76
N GLU A 92 -19.73 -3.88 -1.01
CA GLU A 92 -19.29 -4.53 -2.25
C GLU A 92 -19.91 -3.89 -3.50
N LYS A 93 -21.22 -3.60 -3.47
CA LYS A 93 -21.92 -2.92 -4.57
C LYS A 93 -21.34 -1.53 -4.82
N TYR A 94 -21.10 -0.76 -3.76
CA TYR A 94 -20.52 0.56 -3.85
C TYR A 94 -19.09 0.53 -4.45
N LEU A 95 -18.24 -0.39 -3.98
CA LEU A 95 -16.88 -0.56 -4.50
C LEU A 95 -16.89 -0.99 -5.98
N ARG A 96 -17.80 -1.89 -6.37
CA ARG A 96 -17.99 -2.30 -7.77
C ARG A 96 -18.39 -1.11 -8.65
N SER A 97 -19.34 -0.30 -8.19
CA SER A 97 -19.78 0.90 -8.91
C SER A 97 -18.62 1.89 -9.12
N GLN A 98 -17.81 2.14 -8.08
CA GLN A 98 -16.63 2.98 -8.19
C GLN A 98 -15.63 2.44 -9.22
N GLU A 99 -15.37 1.14 -9.24
CA GLU A 99 -14.41 0.53 -10.16
C GLU A 99 -14.85 0.71 -11.62
N VAL A 100 -16.15 0.59 -11.91
CA VAL A 100 -16.70 0.84 -13.24
C VAL A 100 -16.50 2.31 -13.64
N CYS A 101 -16.81 3.26 -12.75
CA CYS A 101 -16.61 4.68 -13.01
C CYS A 101 -15.12 5.02 -13.25
N LYS A 102 -14.21 4.45 -12.45
CA LYS A 102 -12.76 4.61 -12.62
C LYS A 102 -12.29 4.05 -13.96
N LYS A 103 -12.67 2.82 -14.32
CA LYS A 103 -12.34 2.21 -15.62
C LYS A 103 -12.86 3.03 -16.79
N ARG A 104 -14.08 3.56 -16.69
CA ARG A 104 -14.64 4.46 -17.71
C ARG A 104 -13.85 5.76 -17.81
N HIS A 105 -13.46 6.37 -16.70
CA HIS A 105 -12.67 7.60 -16.70
C HIS A 105 -11.27 7.36 -17.29
N VAL A 106 -10.61 6.26 -16.92
CA VAL A 106 -9.31 5.86 -17.50
C VAL A 106 -9.44 5.60 -19.00
N ARG A 107 -10.50 4.89 -19.44
CA ARG A 107 -10.76 4.67 -20.87
C ARG A 107 -11.07 5.97 -21.61
N ALA A 108 -11.88 6.86 -21.05
CA ALA A 108 -12.20 8.15 -21.65
C ALA A 108 -10.95 9.03 -21.77
N ARG A 109 -10.13 9.09 -20.71
CA ARG A 109 -8.85 9.80 -20.72
C ARG A 109 -7.84 9.17 -21.70
N ALA A 110 -7.86 7.86 -21.90
CA ALA A 110 -7.06 7.21 -22.93
C ALA A 110 -7.53 7.52 -24.36
N VAL A 111 -8.82 7.79 -24.56
CA VAL A 111 -9.39 8.22 -25.84
C VAL A 111 -9.07 9.69 -26.12
N GLU A 112 -9.13 10.58 -25.10
CA GLU A 112 -8.71 11.98 -25.24
C GLU A 112 -7.24 12.14 -25.68
N VAL A 113 -6.37 11.18 -25.34
CA VAL A 113 -4.95 11.19 -25.76
C VAL A 113 -4.78 10.91 -27.27
N GLN A 114 -5.81 10.42 -27.97
CA GLN A 114 -5.75 10.16 -29.41
C GLN A 114 -6.29 11.33 -30.27
N ASP A 115 -7.07 12.26 -29.70
CA ASP A 115 -7.78 13.31 -30.46
C ASP A 115 -7.24 14.74 -30.24
N THR A 116 -6.19 14.95 -29.45
CA THR A 116 -5.51 16.25 -29.33
C THR A 116 -4.18 16.27 -30.09
N GLU A 117 -4.27 16.45 -31.41
CA GLU A 117 -3.24 17.20 -32.14
C GLU A 117 -3.36 18.68 -31.71
N VAL A 118 -2.24 19.37 -31.49
CA VAL A 118 -2.09 20.79 -31.07
C VAL A 118 -1.83 21.04 -29.56
N GLN A 119 -0.58 20.77 -29.16
CA GLN A 119 0.35 21.59 -28.32
C GLN A 119 1.59 20.74 -27.97
N THR A 120 2.39 20.32 -28.96
CA THR A 120 3.37 19.23 -28.76
C THR A 120 4.80 19.51 -29.20
N GLU A 121 5.17 20.65 -29.77
CA GLU A 121 6.54 20.79 -30.30
C GLU A 121 7.62 21.01 -29.21
N GLU A 122 7.36 21.81 -28.18
CA GLU A 122 8.35 22.04 -27.11
C GLU A 122 8.48 20.84 -26.17
N THR A 123 7.35 20.20 -25.82
CA THR A 123 7.34 19.04 -24.91
C THR A 123 7.81 17.75 -25.58
N HIS A 124 7.64 17.58 -26.89
CA HIS A 124 8.12 16.40 -27.62
C HIS A 124 9.64 16.36 -27.74
N ASN A 125 10.30 17.52 -27.83
CA ASN A 125 11.75 17.62 -27.86
C ASN A 125 12.37 17.24 -26.51
N ASP A 126 11.76 17.68 -25.40
CA ASP A 126 12.21 17.31 -24.05
C ASP A 126 12.01 15.82 -23.77
N ILE A 127 10.86 15.26 -24.18
CA ILE A 127 10.58 13.81 -24.04
C ILE A 127 11.55 12.99 -24.89
N SER A 128 11.82 13.41 -26.13
CA SER A 128 12.77 12.72 -27.02
C SER A 128 14.20 12.78 -26.48
N SER A 129 14.61 13.92 -25.93
CA SER A 129 15.90 14.10 -25.25
C SER A 129 16.04 13.18 -24.04
N LEU A 130 15.00 13.10 -23.20
CA LEU A 130 14.97 12.19 -22.05
C LEU A 130 15.00 10.72 -22.46
N HIS A 131 14.31 10.34 -23.53
CA HIS A 131 14.35 8.97 -24.04
C HIS A 131 15.74 8.57 -24.52
N GLU A 132 16.46 9.44 -25.23
CA GLU A 132 17.84 9.16 -25.64
C GLU A 132 18.79 9.09 -24.44
N GLN A 133 18.59 9.92 -23.41
CA GLN A 133 19.36 9.80 -22.16
C GLN A 133 19.11 8.46 -21.44
N ILE A 134 17.85 8.03 -21.33
CA ILE A 134 17.49 6.73 -20.74
C ILE A 134 18.14 5.58 -21.53
N LYS A 135 18.11 5.66 -22.86
CA LYS A 135 18.71 4.66 -23.73
C LYS A 135 20.23 4.59 -23.55
N SER A 136 20.90 5.74 -23.54
CA SER A 136 22.34 5.84 -23.28
C SER A 136 22.71 5.24 -21.92
N LEU A 137 21.99 5.65 -20.86
CA LEU A 137 22.24 5.15 -19.50
C LEU A 137 22.00 3.64 -19.36
N ASN A 138 21.01 3.10 -20.07
CA ASN A 138 20.78 1.66 -20.12
C ASN A 138 21.93 0.90 -20.79
N THR A 139 22.47 1.43 -21.89
CA THR A 139 23.64 0.82 -22.54
C THR A 139 24.89 0.89 -21.68
N GLU A 140 25.09 1.98 -20.94
CA GLU A 140 26.17 2.12 -19.97
C GLU A 140 26.01 1.11 -18.81
N CYS A 141 24.80 1.02 -18.25
CA CYS A 141 24.48 0.01 -17.24
C CYS A 141 24.78 -1.42 -17.71
N GLN A 142 24.49 -1.75 -18.97
CA GLN A 142 24.76 -3.07 -19.54
C GLN A 142 26.27 -3.31 -19.68
N SER A 143 27.03 -2.35 -20.20
CA SER A 143 28.49 -2.46 -20.31
C SER A 143 29.16 -2.62 -18.94
N LEU A 144 28.70 -1.88 -17.93
CA LEU A 144 29.21 -2.01 -16.57
C LEU A 144 28.95 -3.40 -15.98
N ARG A 145 27.76 -3.97 -16.23
CA ARG A 145 27.44 -5.35 -15.79
C ARG A 145 28.37 -6.38 -16.43
N GLU A 146 28.66 -6.25 -17.73
CA GLU A 146 29.58 -7.15 -18.43
C GLU A 146 31.01 -7.05 -17.89
N LYS A 147 31.47 -5.82 -17.58
CA LYS A 147 32.78 -5.61 -16.96
C LYS A 147 32.89 -6.24 -15.58
N VAL A 148 31.85 -6.11 -14.75
CA VAL A 148 31.80 -6.76 -13.43
C VAL A 148 31.88 -8.27 -13.59
N HIS A 149 31.07 -8.86 -14.47
CA HIS A 149 31.10 -10.31 -14.72
C HIS A 149 32.48 -10.79 -15.21
N LYS A 150 33.15 -9.99 -16.05
CA LYS A 150 34.51 -10.29 -16.51
C LYS A 150 35.51 -10.27 -15.35
N LEU A 151 35.50 -9.23 -14.52
CA LEU A 151 36.38 -9.12 -13.35
C LEU A 151 36.15 -10.25 -12.35
N GLU A 152 34.89 -10.64 -12.13
CA GLU A 152 34.55 -11.79 -11.28
C GLU A 152 35.13 -13.09 -11.84
N SER A 153 35.08 -13.29 -13.17
CA SER A 153 35.67 -14.46 -13.82
C SER A 153 37.20 -14.49 -13.72
N GLU A 154 37.87 -13.33 -13.85
CA GLU A 154 39.32 -13.19 -13.67
C GLU A 154 39.74 -13.44 -12.21
N LEU A 155 38.96 -12.94 -11.25
CA LEU A 155 39.19 -13.21 -9.83
C LEU A 155 39.02 -14.69 -9.48
N ASN A 156 37.98 -15.34 -9.99
CA ASN A 156 37.73 -16.77 -9.76
C ASN A 156 38.82 -17.66 -10.38
N THR A 157 39.29 -17.33 -11.58
CA THR A 157 40.37 -18.07 -12.24
C THR A 157 41.70 -17.89 -11.53
N THR A 158 42.06 -16.66 -11.15
CA THR A 158 43.29 -16.39 -10.38
C THR A 158 43.26 -17.07 -9.00
N ALA A 159 42.12 -17.05 -8.31
CA ALA A 159 41.94 -17.77 -7.06
C ALA A 159 42.14 -19.28 -7.23
N LEU A 160 41.58 -19.90 -8.28
CA LEU A 160 41.79 -21.32 -8.58
C LEU A 160 43.26 -21.66 -8.88
N VAL A 161 43.96 -20.81 -9.64
CA VAL A 161 45.40 -21.01 -9.91
C VAL A 161 46.21 -20.92 -8.62
N LEU A 162 45.95 -19.94 -7.76
CA LEU A 162 46.60 -19.82 -6.44
C LEU A 162 46.34 -21.04 -5.56
N ILE A 163 45.08 -21.48 -5.45
CA ILE A 163 44.71 -22.67 -4.68
C ILE A 163 45.45 -23.90 -5.19
N THR A 164 45.47 -24.13 -6.51
CA THR A 164 46.18 -25.28 -7.10
C THR A 164 47.68 -25.21 -6.90
N MET A 165 48.31 -24.03 -6.98
CA MET A 165 49.73 -23.85 -6.68
C MET A 165 50.06 -24.12 -5.21
N ILE A 166 49.21 -23.67 -4.27
CA ILE A 166 49.36 -23.94 -2.84
C ILE A 166 49.23 -25.44 -2.56
N VAL A 167 48.22 -26.11 -3.12
CA VAL A 167 48.00 -27.56 -2.96
C VAL A 167 49.19 -28.35 -3.52
N LYS A 168 49.67 -28.03 -4.73
CA LYS A 168 50.86 -28.67 -5.32
C LYS A 168 52.11 -28.49 -4.46
N ARG A 169 52.32 -27.30 -3.90
CA ARG A 169 53.48 -27.00 -3.02
C ARG A 169 53.38 -27.66 -1.64
N CYS A 170 52.18 -27.89 -1.12
CA CYS A 170 51.99 -28.68 0.10
C CYS A 170 52.30 -30.17 -0.15
N PHE A 171 51.90 -30.71 -1.30
CA PHE A 171 52.14 -32.12 -1.65
C PHE A 171 53.63 -32.45 -1.84
N THR A 172 54.39 -31.57 -2.50
CA THR A 172 55.84 -31.79 -2.69
C THR A 172 56.66 -31.66 -1.41
N LYS A 173 56.16 -30.96 -0.39
CA LYS A 173 56.80 -30.86 0.93
C LYS A 173 56.57 -32.10 1.79
N THR A 174 55.45 -32.80 1.64
CA THR A 174 55.16 -34.04 2.38
C THR A 174 55.98 -35.22 1.85
N ASP A 175 56.23 -35.28 0.54
CA ASP A 175 57.03 -36.36 -0.06
C ASP A 175 58.54 -36.27 0.28
N ALA A 176 59.03 -35.08 0.60
CA ALA A 176 60.42 -34.86 1.03
C ALA A 176 60.70 -35.28 2.48
N VAL A 177 59.66 -35.48 3.32
CA VAL A 177 59.79 -35.87 4.74
C VAL A 177 59.66 -37.38 4.94
N ILE A 178 59.14 -38.12 3.95
CA ILE A 178 58.92 -39.59 4.04
C ILE A 178 60.15 -40.39 3.53
N ASN A 179 61.11 -39.77 2.85
CA ASN A 179 62.29 -40.42 2.26
C ASN A 179 63.63 -40.16 3.01
N THR A 180 63.58 -39.93 4.33
CA THR A 180 64.76 -39.90 5.22
C THR A 180 64.53 -40.78 6.43
#